data_AF-A0AAW6GRP8-F1
#
_entry.id   AF-A0AAW6GRP8-F1
#
_cell.length_a   1.000
_cell.length_b   1.000
_cell.length_c   1.000
_cell.angle_alpha   90.00
_cell.angle_beta   90.00
_cell.angle_gamma   90.00
#
_symmetry.space_group_name_H-M   'P 1'
#
loop_
_entity.id
_entity.type
_entity.pdbx_description
1 polymer ?
#
loop_
_entity_poly.entity_id
_entity_poly.type
_entity_poly.pdbx_seq_one_letter_code
_entity_poly.pdbx_strand_id
1 'polypeptide(L)'
;MRKNLAIAICGIFAIICVGSAIGMYYVKTVPMEIDLMAALVGVLAVLVTVLALFLAVNYIVLEKRIQSNMNKEISEMKRNFEKEIALVKSELNEQINDMNCAVRAYFTYANSGNFIVSSRHGRLMGCLDGLKEEAKSKQKHSLNTIISQFMSLIPILEDKEKYLPDDTKKEYLKIIKWTEHPDIDTIYDFVYNLPEEKDLKGNTEKDITPSNATPTE
;
A
#
# COMPACT_ATOMS: atom_id res chain seq x y z
N MET A 1 -37.06 -36.01 -1.73
CA MET A 1 -36.13 -37.14 -2.00
C MET A 1 -35.40 -37.67 -0.77
N ARG A 2 -34.69 -36.84 0.05
CA ARG A 2 -33.96 -37.32 1.25
C ARG A 2 -34.81 -38.05 2.30
N LYS A 3 -36.01 -37.56 2.60
CA LYS A 3 -36.93 -38.21 3.56
C LYS A 3 -37.38 -39.59 3.06
N ASN A 4 -37.72 -39.70 1.78
CA ASN A 4 -38.16 -40.96 1.17
C ASN A 4 -37.02 -41.99 1.09
N LEU A 5 -35.78 -41.55 0.83
CA LEU A 5 -34.61 -42.44 0.85
C LEU A 5 -34.29 -42.93 2.26
N ALA A 6 -34.31 -42.04 3.26
CA ALA A 6 -34.07 -42.42 4.66
C ALA A 6 -35.15 -43.38 5.19
N ILE A 7 -36.41 -43.14 4.83
CA ILE A 7 -37.53 -44.03 5.17
C ILE A 7 -37.38 -45.39 4.48
N ALA A 8 -36.98 -45.43 3.20
CA ALA A 8 -36.74 -46.67 2.47
C ALA A 8 -35.57 -47.48 3.08
N ILE A 9 -34.46 -46.82 3.44
CA ILE A 9 -33.32 -47.47 4.10
C ILE A 9 -33.71 -47.99 5.49
N CYS A 10 -34.47 -47.21 6.26
CA CYS A 10 -34.94 -47.62 7.58
C CYS A 10 -35.91 -48.81 7.50
N GLY A 11 -36.80 -48.83 6.49
CA GLY A 11 -37.69 -49.96 6.21
C GLY A 11 -36.94 -51.24 5.81
N ILE A 12 -35.93 -51.12 4.94
CA ILE A 12 -35.07 -52.26 4.56
C ILE A 12 -34.30 -52.78 5.78
N PHE A 13 -33.76 -51.90 6.61
CA PHE A 13 -33.04 -52.28 7.83
C PHE A 13 -33.95 -53.01 8.84
N ALA A 14 -35.19 -52.54 9.01
CA ALA A 14 -36.18 -53.19 9.89
C ALA A 14 -36.52 -54.61 9.43
N ILE A 15 -36.77 -54.81 8.12
CA ILE A 15 -37.07 -56.13 7.56
C ILE A 15 -35.90 -57.09 7.75
N ILE A 16 -34.66 -56.62 7.57
CA ILE A 16 -33.47 -57.46 7.71
C ILE A 16 -33.16 -57.78 9.19
N CYS A 17 -33.34 -56.83 10.12
CA CYS A 17 -33.20 -57.10 11.56
C CYS A 17 -34.20 -58.15 12.06
N VAL A 18 -35.44 -58.11 11.57
CA VAL A 18 -36.44 -59.12 11.91
C VAL A 18 -36.07 -60.48 11.29
N GLY A 19 -35.63 -60.49 10.03
CA GLY A 19 -35.19 -61.71 9.36
C GLY A 19 -33.95 -62.36 10.01
N SER A 20 -32.97 -61.56 10.44
CA SER A 20 -31.76 -62.05 11.11
C SER A 20 -32.03 -62.54 12.53
N ALA A 21 -32.96 -61.91 13.26
CA ALA A 21 -33.39 -62.38 14.58
C ALA A 21 -34.12 -63.73 14.50
N ILE A 22 -35.01 -63.91 13.51
CA ILE A 22 -35.68 -65.18 13.24
C ILE A 22 -34.65 -66.25 12.81
N GLY A 23 -33.71 -65.88 11.94
CA GLY A 23 -32.61 -66.76 11.54
C GLY A 23 -31.78 -67.24 12.74
N MET A 24 -31.26 -66.32 13.56
CA MET A 24 -30.46 -66.65 14.76
C MET A 24 -31.22 -67.51 15.79
N TYR A 25 -32.54 -67.33 15.90
CA TYR A 25 -33.37 -68.18 16.77
C TYR A 25 -33.35 -69.64 16.29
N TYR A 26 -33.51 -69.87 14.98
CA TYR A 26 -33.42 -71.20 14.37
C TYR A 26 -32.02 -71.83 14.47
N VAL A 27 -30.96 -71.02 14.29
CA VAL A 27 -29.55 -71.45 14.45
C VAL A 27 -29.26 -72.04 15.82
N LYS A 28 -29.84 -71.48 16.88
CA LYS A 28 -29.55 -71.88 18.26
C LYS A 28 -30.22 -73.20 18.64
N THR A 29 -31.25 -73.60 17.91
CA THR A 29 -32.08 -74.77 18.21
C THR A 29 -31.80 -76.01 17.35
N VAL A 30 -31.11 -75.87 16.21
CA VAL A 30 -30.86 -76.97 15.25
C VAL A 30 -29.43 -76.90 14.70
N PRO A 31 -28.67 -78.01 14.62
CA PRO A 31 -27.39 -78.03 13.90
C PRO A 31 -27.64 -77.71 12.42
N MET A 32 -27.05 -76.61 11.97
CA MET A 32 -27.46 -75.94 10.73
C MET A 32 -26.70 -76.45 9.51
N GLU A 33 -27.40 -76.65 8.40
CA GLU A 33 -26.81 -76.99 7.10
C GLU A 33 -25.99 -75.82 6.52
N ILE A 34 -24.92 -76.16 5.79
CA ILE A 34 -23.93 -75.21 5.24
C ILE A 34 -24.58 -74.16 4.33
N ASP A 35 -25.66 -74.52 3.62
CA ASP A 35 -26.40 -73.60 2.74
C ASP A 35 -27.10 -72.46 3.50
N LEU A 36 -27.60 -72.71 4.72
CA LEU A 36 -28.27 -71.68 5.52
C LEU A 36 -27.25 -70.69 6.13
N MET A 37 -26.06 -71.16 6.49
CA MET A 37 -24.95 -70.31 6.91
C MET A 37 -24.44 -69.42 5.78
N ALA A 38 -24.34 -69.96 4.56
CA ALA A 38 -23.97 -69.19 3.37
C ALA A 38 -25.00 -68.10 3.06
N ALA A 39 -26.29 -68.40 3.18
CA ALA A 39 -27.37 -67.42 3.01
C ALA A 39 -27.29 -66.28 4.04
N LEU A 40 -27.02 -66.58 5.31
CA LEU A 40 -26.89 -65.56 6.37
C LEU A 40 -25.70 -64.62 6.12
N VAL A 41 -24.55 -65.18 5.72
CA VAL A 41 -23.36 -64.38 5.35
C VAL A 41 -23.64 -63.50 4.13
N GLY A 42 -24.38 -64.01 3.14
CA GLY A 42 -24.81 -63.23 1.98
C GLY A 42 -25.68 -62.03 2.35
N VAL A 43 -26.66 -62.21 3.24
CA VAL A 43 -27.53 -61.14 3.73
C VAL A 43 -26.73 -60.09 4.53
N LEU A 44 -25.79 -60.53 5.37
CA LEU A 44 -24.90 -59.63 6.11
C LEU A 44 -23.97 -58.84 5.19
N ALA A 45 -23.43 -59.47 4.13
CA ALA A 45 -22.58 -58.80 3.15
C ALA A 45 -23.33 -57.69 2.39
N VAL A 46 -24.58 -57.95 2.01
CA VAL A 46 -25.46 -56.93 1.39
C VAL A 46 -25.71 -55.77 2.36
N LEU A 47 -25.98 -56.06 3.63
CA LEU A 47 -26.15 -55.05 4.69
C LEU A 47 -24.93 -54.12 4.82
N VAL A 48 -23.75 -54.70 4.95
CA VAL A 48 -22.49 -53.95 5.09
C VAL A 48 -22.24 -53.09 3.86
N THR A 49 -22.51 -53.62 2.66
CA THR A 49 -22.34 -52.89 1.40
C THR A 49 -23.30 -51.70 1.31
N VAL A 50 -24.56 -51.85 1.69
CA VAL A 50 -25.55 -50.77 1.70
C VAL A 50 -25.17 -49.68 2.71
N LEU A 51 -24.71 -50.06 3.90
CA LEU A 51 -24.24 -49.10 4.91
C LEU A 51 -23.00 -48.33 4.43
N ALA A 52 -22.04 -49.02 3.83
CA ALA A 52 -20.83 -48.39 3.29
C ALA A 52 -21.17 -47.38 2.19
N LEU A 53 -22.09 -47.72 1.29
CA LEU A 53 -22.53 -46.83 0.22
C LEU A 53 -23.29 -45.61 0.76
N PHE A 54 -24.13 -45.81 1.79
CA PHE A 54 -24.82 -44.71 2.46
C PHE A 54 -23.86 -43.76 3.19
N LEU A 55 -22.85 -44.31 3.88
CA LEU A 55 -21.79 -43.53 4.52
C LEU A 55 -21.00 -42.73 3.47
N ALA A 56 -20.60 -43.35 2.37
CA ALA A 56 -19.88 -42.70 1.28
C ALA A 56 -20.68 -41.54 0.66
N VAL A 57 -21.97 -41.75 0.37
CA VAL A 57 -22.84 -40.69 -0.18
C VAL A 57 -23.01 -39.54 0.81
N ASN A 58 -23.22 -39.83 2.09
CA ASN A 58 -23.34 -38.77 3.11
C ASN A 58 -22.04 -37.99 3.29
N TYR A 59 -20.90 -38.67 3.25
CA TYR A 59 -19.58 -38.03 3.32
C TYR A 59 -19.38 -37.04 2.17
N ILE A 60 -19.61 -37.46 0.92
CA ILE A 60 -19.49 -36.60 -0.26
C ILE A 60 -20.42 -35.38 -0.17
N VAL A 61 -21.65 -35.57 0.30
CA VAL A 61 -22.62 -34.48 0.45
C VAL A 61 -22.21 -33.50 1.55
N LEU A 62 -21.69 -34.02 2.67
CA LEU A 62 -21.20 -33.19 3.77
C LEU A 62 -20.00 -32.36 3.33
N GLU A 63 -19.03 -32.96 2.65
CA GLU A 63 -17.84 -32.30 2.13
C GLU A 63 -18.23 -31.15 1.18
N LYS A 64 -19.14 -31.41 0.22
CA LYS A 64 -19.67 -30.37 -0.67
C LYS A 64 -20.37 -29.24 0.07
N ARG A 65 -21.13 -29.54 1.13
CA ARG A 65 -21.81 -28.53 1.95
C ARG A 65 -20.79 -27.66 2.70
N ILE A 66 -19.78 -28.28 3.30
CA ILE A 66 -18.73 -27.57 4.06
C ILE A 66 -17.92 -26.68 3.11
N GLN A 67 -17.48 -27.20 1.96
CA GLN A 67 -16.78 -26.40 0.94
C GLN A 67 -17.62 -25.23 0.44
N SER A 68 -18.92 -25.44 0.20
CA SER A 68 -19.81 -24.34 -0.23
C SER A 68 -19.96 -23.26 0.84
N ASN A 69 -20.06 -23.63 2.12
CA ASN A 69 -20.17 -22.67 3.21
C ASN A 69 -18.85 -21.90 3.41
N MET A 70 -17.71 -22.60 3.42
CA MET A 70 -16.39 -21.96 3.52
C MET A 70 -16.14 -20.98 2.36
N ASN A 71 -16.48 -21.36 1.12
CA ASN A 71 -16.32 -20.47 -0.03
C ASN A 71 -17.18 -19.21 0.09
N LYS A 72 -18.39 -19.31 0.67
CA LYS A 72 -19.22 -18.13 0.93
C LYS A 72 -18.59 -17.23 1.98
N GLU A 73 -18.19 -17.78 3.12
CA GLU A 73 -17.54 -17.00 4.19
C GLU A 73 -16.25 -16.34 3.72
N ILE A 74 -15.40 -17.06 2.96
CA ILE A 74 -14.17 -16.51 2.37
C ILE A 74 -14.50 -15.38 1.38
N SER A 75 -15.55 -15.54 0.56
CA SER A 75 -15.94 -14.51 -0.41
C SER A 75 -16.48 -13.25 0.27
N GLU A 76 -17.25 -13.40 1.35
CA GLU A 76 -17.76 -12.28 2.15
C GLU A 76 -16.62 -11.58 2.90
N MET A 77 -15.72 -12.35 3.51
CA MET A 77 -14.53 -11.85 4.18
C MET A 77 -13.64 -11.07 3.21
N LYS A 78 -13.38 -11.62 2.01
CA LYS A 78 -12.60 -10.95 0.96
C LYS A 78 -13.24 -9.62 0.56
N ARG A 79 -14.57 -9.60 0.38
CA ARG A 79 -15.29 -8.39 0.00
C ARG A 79 -15.25 -7.32 1.10
N ASN A 80 -15.30 -7.70 2.37
CA ASN A 80 -15.18 -6.77 3.49
C ASN A 80 -13.76 -6.22 3.61
N PHE A 81 -12.74 -7.08 3.48
CA PHE A 81 -11.34 -6.64 3.43
C PHE A 81 -11.08 -5.65 2.28
N GLU A 82 -11.58 -5.93 1.07
CA GLU A 82 -11.41 -5.01 -0.06
C GLU A 82 -12.07 -3.63 0.19
N LYS A 83 -13.22 -3.61 0.88
CA LYS A 83 -13.88 -2.35 1.27
C LYS A 83 -13.08 -1.59 2.32
N GLU A 84 -12.59 -2.26 3.36
CA GLU A 84 -11.77 -1.63 4.40
C GLU A 84 -10.47 -1.08 3.80
N ILE A 85 -9.80 -1.83 2.92
CA ILE A 85 -8.60 -1.35 2.21
C ILE A 85 -8.92 -0.11 1.37
N ALA A 86 -10.05 -0.08 0.67
CA ALA A 86 -10.46 1.08 -0.12
C ALA A 86 -10.72 2.31 0.77
N LEU A 87 -11.38 2.13 1.91
CA LEU A 87 -11.62 3.18 2.90
C LEU A 87 -10.33 3.72 3.48
N VAL A 88 -9.46 2.85 4.00
CA VAL A 88 -8.15 3.23 4.56
C VAL A 88 -7.31 3.95 3.50
N LYS A 89 -7.33 3.49 2.25
CA LYS A 89 -6.61 4.16 1.16
C LYS A 89 -7.17 5.55 0.88
N SER A 90 -8.49 5.74 0.93
CA SER A 90 -9.10 7.07 0.75
C SER A 90 -8.76 8.01 1.89
N GLU A 91 -8.86 7.54 3.14
CA GLU A 91 -8.54 8.32 4.34
C GLU A 91 -7.06 8.69 4.40
N LEU A 92 -6.17 7.75 4.06
CA LEU A 92 -4.74 8.02 3.94
C LEU A 92 -4.45 9.07 2.86
N ASN A 93 -5.15 9.01 1.73
CA ASN A 93 -4.96 9.96 0.64
C ASN A 93 -5.47 11.37 1.00
N GLU A 94 -6.57 11.45 1.77
CA GLU A 94 -7.07 12.70 2.35
C GLU A 94 -6.08 13.26 3.37
N GLN A 95 -5.55 12.45 4.28
CA GLN A 95 -4.52 12.86 5.24
C GLN A 95 -3.23 13.34 4.55
N ILE A 96 -2.79 12.66 3.48
CA ILE A 96 -1.65 13.11 2.67
C ILE A 96 -1.94 14.47 2.03
N ASN A 97 -3.17 14.67 1.53
CA ASN A 97 -3.57 15.94 0.92
C ASN A 97 -3.61 17.08 1.96
N ASP A 98 -4.15 16.83 3.14
CA ASP A 98 -4.15 17.78 4.26
C ASP A 98 -2.74 18.09 4.73
N MET A 99 -1.87 17.07 4.83
CA MET A 99 -0.46 17.24 5.18
C MET A 99 0.28 18.07 4.12
N ASN A 100 0.04 17.82 2.83
CA ASN A 100 0.60 18.61 1.75
C ASN A 100 0.07 20.05 1.77
N CYS A 101 -1.20 20.26 2.11
CA CYS A 101 -1.79 21.58 2.28
C CYS A 101 -1.16 22.31 3.47
N ALA A 102 -0.96 21.63 4.60
CA ALA A 102 -0.29 22.17 5.78
C ALA A 102 1.17 22.51 5.46
N VAL A 103 1.92 21.62 4.81
CA VAL A 103 3.30 21.87 4.37
C VAL A 103 3.36 23.05 3.41
N ARG A 104 2.43 23.14 2.44
CA ARG A 104 2.31 24.30 1.55
C ARG A 104 1.99 25.58 2.32
N ALA A 105 1.12 25.53 3.33
CA ALA A 105 0.81 26.65 4.20
C ALA A 105 2.02 27.05 5.05
N TYR A 106 2.81 26.09 5.54
CA TYR A 106 4.07 26.34 6.26
C TYR A 106 5.14 26.95 5.37
N PHE A 107 5.35 26.43 4.16
CA PHE A 107 6.26 27.04 3.17
C PHE A 107 5.79 28.43 2.77
N THR A 108 4.49 28.60 2.55
CA THR A 108 3.91 29.91 2.22
C THR A 108 4.06 30.85 3.40
N TYR A 109 3.82 30.42 4.64
CA TYR A 109 3.97 31.23 5.86
C TYR A 109 5.43 31.60 6.16
N ALA A 110 6.35 30.66 5.99
CA ALA A 110 7.79 30.88 6.08
C ALA A 110 8.30 31.83 4.99
N ASN A 111 7.73 31.74 3.77
CA ASN A 111 8.07 32.61 2.65
C ASN A 111 7.26 33.93 2.59
N SER A 112 6.15 34.05 3.33
CA SER A 112 5.25 35.22 3.38
C SER A 112 5.61 36.19 4.51
N GLY A 113 6.75 36.00 5.18
CA GLY A 113 7.43 37.06 5.92
C GLY A 113 7.07 37.24 7.39
N ASN A 114 6.42 36.26 8.05
CA ASN A 114 6.10 36.35 9.49
C ASN A 114 6.79 35.32 10.40
N PHE A 115 7.69 34.50 9.84
CA PHE A 115 8.80 33.92 10.60
C PHE A 115 10.09 34.27 9.87
N ILE A 116 11.13 34.51 10.65
CA ILE A 116 12.42 35.06 10.23
C ILE A 116 13.15 34.05 9.32
N VAL A 117 12.80 34.03 8.04
CA VAL A 117 13.78 33.92 6.96
C VAL A 117 13.93 35.34 6.43
N SER A 118 14.53 36.21 7.23
CA SER A 118 14.54 37.67 7.03
C SER A 118 15.31 38.12 5.79
N SER A 119 15.94 37.21 5.05
CA SER A 119 16.66 37.52 3.81
C SER A 119 15.93 36.95 2.60
N ARG A 120 15.91 37.74 1.51
CA ARG A 120 15.41 37.26 0.21
C ARG A 120 16.28 36.10 -0.29
N HIS A 121 17.54 36.04 0.16
CA HIS A 121 18.44 34.88 -0.02
C HIS A 121 17.85 33.57 0.52
N GLY A 122 17.28 33.55 1.73
CA GLY A 122 16.69 32.33 2.26
C GLY A 122 15.43 31.89 1.51
N ARG A 123 14.68 32.85 0.96
CA ARG A 123 13.56 32.55 0.03
C ARG A 123 14.05 31.95 -1.29
N LEU A 124 15.22 32.37 -1.78
CA LEU A 124 15.88 31.79 -2.95
C LEU A 124 16.26 30.33 -2.68
N MET A 125 16.89 30.06 -1.53
CA MET A 125 17.21 28.68 -1.11
C MET A 125 15.96 27.82 -0.95
N GLY A 126 14.90 28.36 -0.33
CA GLY A 126 13.64 27.65 -0.19
C GLY A 126 12.99 27.27 -1.52
N CYS A 127 13.08 28.11 -2.55
CA CYS A 127 12.59 27.78 -3.90
C CYS A 127 13.45 26.68 -4.56
N LEU A 128 14.77 26.75 -4.42
CA LEU A 128 15.70 25.76 -4.97
C LEU A 128 15.55 24.38 -4.30
N ASP A 129 15.43 24.35 -2.97
CA ASP A 129 15.17 23.13 -2.22
C ASP A 129 13.77 22.57 -2.50
N GLY A 130 12.78 23.44 -2.68
CA GLY A 130 11.44 23.05 -3.14
C GLY A 130 11.48 22.33 -4.49
N LEU A 131 12.24 22.84 -5.46
CA LEU A 131 12.44 22.17 -6.75
C LEU A 131 13.15 20.82 -6.60
N LYS A 132 14.11 20.72 -5.68
CA LYS A 132 14.81 19.46 -5.38
C LYS A 132 13.90 18.40 -4.78
N GLU A 133 13.03 18.77 -3.85
CA GLU A 133 12.07 17.83 -3.25
C GLU A 133 10.95 17.46 -4.24
N GLU A 134 10.45 18.40 -5.05
CA GLU A 134 9.50 18.08 -6.13
C GLU A 134 10.11 17.15 -7.19
N ALA A 135 11.39 17.28 -7.52
CA ALA A 135 12.05 16.36 -8.44
C ALA A 135 12.21 14.94 -7.88
N LYS A 136 12.31 14.78 -6.55
CA LYS A 136 12.28 13.47 -5.87
C LYS A 136 10.86 12.90 -5.77
N SER A 137 9.88 13.78 -5.63
CA SER A 137 8.47 13.42 -5.65
C SER A 137 8.05 12.96 -7.04
N LYS A 138 7.39 11.81 -7.16
CA LYS A 138 6.80 11.37 -8.44
C LYS A 138 5.52 12.14 -8.80
N GLN A 139 5.09 13.10 -7.97
CA GLN A 139 3.84 13.83 -8.12
C GLN A 139 4.13 15.35 -8.13
N LYS A 140 3.89 16.00 -9.27
CA LYS A 140 4.16 17.43 -9.55
C LYS A 140 3.11 18.37 -8.93
N HIS A 141 2.84 18.28 -7.63
CA HIS A 141 1.69 18.99 -7.01
C HIS A 141 1.95 20.47 -6.72
N SER A 142 3.19 20.87 -6.49
CA SER A 142 3.54 22.24 -6.10
C SER A 142 4.45 22.98 -7.09
N LEU A 143 4.85 22.31 -8.18
CA LEU A 143 5.80 22.84 -9.16
C LEU A 143 5.44 24.25 -9.67
N ASN A 144 4.20 24.47 -10.10
CA ASN A 144 3.75 25.77 -10.60
C ASN A 144 3.79 26.87 -9.53
N THR A 145 3.53 26.52 -8.26
CA THR A 145 3.59 27.46 -7.14
C THR A 145 5.04 27.85 -6.84
N ILE A 146 5.95 26.86 -6.81
CA ILE A 146 7.37 27.09 -6.57
C ILE A 146 7.95 27.97 -7.69
N ILE A 147 7.65 27.68 -8.95
CA ILE A 147 8.14 28.44 -10.09
C ILE A 147 7.60 29.88 -10.07
N SER A 148 6.31 30.07 -9.81
CA SER A 148 5.72 31.41 -9.69
C SER A 148 6.38 32.24 -8.59
N GLN A 149 6.63 31.63 -7.42
CA GLN A 149 7.35 32.30 -6.33
C GLN A 149 8.78 32.64 -6.71
N PHE A 150 9.51 31.71 -7.35
CA PHE A 150 10.87 31.94 -7.83
C PHE A 150 10.90 33.13 -8.81
N MET A 151 10.02 33.14 -9.81
CA MET A 151 9.95 34.21 -10.81
C MET A 151 9.61 35.57 -10.19
N SER A 152 8.77 35.60 -9.15
CA SER A 152 8.49 36.83 -8.40
C SER A 152 9.67 37.33 -7.56
N LEU A 153 10.58 36.42 -7.19
CA LEU A 153 11.73 36.70 -6.32
C LEU A 153 12.94 37.23 -7.10
N ILE A 154 13.18 36.74 -8.32
CA ILE A 154 14.30 37.17 -9.19
C ILE A 154 14.45 38.70 -9.26
N PRO A 155 13.41 39.50 -9.58
CA PRO A 155 13.56 40.94 -9.76
C PRO A 155 13.79 41.71 -8.45
N ILE A 156 13.45 41.13 -7.30
CA ILE A 156 13.55 41.79 -5.99
C ILE A 156 14.80 41.38 -5.19
N LEU A 157 15.58 40.42 -5.65
CA LEU A 157 16.82 39.99 -5.00
C LEU A 157 17.90 41.07 -5.09
N GLU A 158 18.51 41.43 -3.97
CA GLU A 158 19.66 42.34 -3.94
C GLU A 158 20.94 41.60 -4.34
N ASP A 159 21.92 42.28 -4.92
CA ASP A 159 23.14 41.62 -5.45
C ASP A 159 23.93 40.88 -4.37
N LYS A 160 23.93 41.37 -3.12
CA LYS A 160 24.52 40.69 -1.96
C LYS A 160 23.81 39.38 -1.58
N GLU A 161 22.58 39.18 -2.03
CA GLU A 161 21.76 37.99 -1.76
C GLU A 161 21.80 36.98 -2.92
N LYS A 162 22.35 37.38 -4.07
CA LYS A 162 22.50 36.54 -5.26
C LYS A 162 23.76 35.70 -5.15
N TYR A 163 23.71 34.65 -4.35
CA TYR A 163 24.77 33.64 -4.32
C TYR A 163 24.21 32.28 -3.98
N LEU A 164 25.03 31.25 -4.19
CA LEU A 164 24.74 29.88 -3.82
C LEU A 164 25.76 29.38 -2.78
N PRO A 165 25.37 28.50 -1.85
CA PRO A 165 26.31 27.78 -1.00
C PRO A 165 27.31 26.99 -1.85
N ASP A 166 28.53 26.84 -1.34
CA ASP A 166 29.61 26.16 -2.03
C ASP A 166 29.21 24.73 -2.47
N ASP A 167 29.61 24.37 -3.69
CA ASP A 167 29.42 23.05 -4.31
C ASP A 167 27.96 22.59 -4.53
N THR A 168 26.96 23.45 -4.27
CA THR A 168 25.54 23.13 -4.50
C THR A 168 25.04 23.46 -5.90
N LYS A 169 25.72 24.37 -6.62
CA LYS A 169 25.28 24.91 -7.91
C LYS A 169 25.06 23.83 -8.97
N LYS A 170 25.98 22.87 -9.08
CA LYS A 170 25.87 21.76 -10.03
C LYS A 170 24.66 20.88 -9.74
N GLU A 171 24.33 20.68 -8.46
CA GLU A 171 23.17 19.88 -8.05
C GLU A 171 21.86 20.57 -8.48
N TYR A 172 21.69 21.85 -8.14
CA TYR A 172 20.49 22.60 -8.51
C TYR A 172 20.32 22.72 -10.03
N LEU A 173 21.39 23.03 -10.77
CA LEU A 173 21.32 23.10 -12.24
C LEU A 173 20.91 21.77 -12.88
N LYS A 174 21.37 20.64 -12.31
CA LYS A 174 20.94 19.32 -12.77
C LYS A 174 19.44 19.14 -12.55
N ILE A 175 18.90 19.55 -11.40
CA ILE A 175 17.48 19.39 -11.10
C ILE A 175 16.61 20.26 -12.02
N ILE A 176 17.00 21.53 -12.18
CA ILE A 176 16.29 22.50 -13.01
C ILE A 176 16.24 22.02 -14.47
N LYS A 177 17.35 21.50 -15.01
CA LYS A 177 17.41 21.01 -16.40
C LYS A 177 16.44 19.86 -16.70
N TRP A 178 16.08 19.06 -15.69
CA TRP A 178 15.17 17.92 -15.85
C TRP A 178 13.72 18.26 -15.49
N THR A 179 13.45 19.53 -15.18
CA THR A 179 12.13 20.02 -14.82
C THR A 179 11.42 20.54 -16.07
N GLU A 180 10.24 20.00 -16.37
CA GLU A 180 9.43 20.42 -17.52
C GLU A 180 8.46 21.54 -17.10
N HIS A 181 8.81 22.80 -17.40
CA HIS A 181 7.93 23.96 -17.21
C HIS A 181 8.33 25.09 -18.18
N PRO A 182 7.38 25.89 -18.73
CA PRO A 182 7.70 26.97 -19.68
C PRO A 182 8.71 27.99 -19.16
N ASP A 183 8.64 28.36 -17.88
CA ASP A 183 9.53 29.37 -17.28
C ASP A 183 10.87 28.81 -16.74
N ILE A 184 11.14 27.51 -16.93
CA ILE A 184 12.28 26.85 -16.28
C ILE A 184 13.63 27.34 -16.84
N ASP A 185 13.68 27.71 -18.11
CA ASP A 185 14.89 28.20 -18.77
C ASP A 185 15.36 29.53 -18.15
N THR A 186 14.40 30.40 -17.78
CA THR A 186 14.72 31.66 -17.09
C THR A 186 15.31 31.41 -15.71
N ILE A 187 14.80 30.42 -14.98
CA ILE A 187 15.34 30.01 -13.68
C ILE A 187 16.72 29.38 -13.86
N TYR A 188 16.91 28.55 -14.89
CA TYR A 188 18.20 27.95 -15.21
C TYR A 188 19.27 29.01 -15.47
N ASP A 189 18.98 29.98 -16.33
CA ASP A 189 19.90 31.07 -16.67
C ASP A 189 20.22 31.93 -15.44
N PHE A 190 19.23 32.23 -14.61
CA PHE A 190 19.44 32.95 -13.36
C PHE A 190 20.41 32.19 -12.44
N VAL A 191 20.13 30.92 -12.16
CA VAL A 191 20.94 30.08 -11.25
C VAL A 191 22.33 29.82 -11.81
N TYR A 192 22.47 29.69 -13.13
CA TYR A 192 23.76 29.52 -13.79
C TYR A 192 24.68 30.74 -13.58
N ASN A 193 24.11 31.94 -13.52
CA ASN A 193 24.86 33.18 -13.35
C ASN A 193 25.10 33.56 -11.88
N LEU A 194 24.54 32.82 -10.91
CA LEU A 194 24.80 33.09 -9.49
C LEU A 194 26.26 32.73 -9.11
N PRO A 195 27.00 33.61 -8.42
CA PRO A 195 28.30 33.30 -7.84
C PRO A 195 28.16 32.28 -6.69
N GLU A 196 29.22 31.49 -6.44
CA GLU A 196 29.32 30.66 -5.24
C GLU A 196 29.90 31.47 -4.08
N GLU A 197 29.58 31.10 -2.83
CA GLU A 197 30.00 31.86 -1.64
C GLU A 197 31.52 32.04 -1.53
N LYS A 198 32.30 31.05 -1.95
CA LYS A 198 33.77 31.11 -2.06
C LYS A 198 34.26 32.21 -3.02
N ASP A 199 33.52 32.51 -4.08
CA ASP A 199 33.90 33.53 -5.08
C ASP A 199 33.67 34.95 -4.54
N LEU A 200 32.77 35.10 -3.56
CA LEU A 200 32.50 36.37 -2.89
C LEU A 200 33.59 36.73 -1.86
N LYS A 201 34.15 35.74 -1.17
CA LYS A 201 35.18 35.95 -0.13
C LYS A 201 36.57 36.28 -0.69
N GLY A 202 36.84 35.94 -1.96
CA GLY A 202 38.12 36.22 -2.62
C GLY A 202 38.37 37.67 -3.02
N ASN A 203 37.34 38.54 -2.99
CA ASN A 203 37.44 39.94 -3.45
C ASN A 203 37.67 40.97 -2.34
N THR A 204 37.64 40.57 -1.06
CA THR A 204 37.70 41.53 0.06
C THR A 204 39.11 41.74 0.64
N GLU A 205 40.13 41.01 0.18
CA GLU A 205 41.46 40.99 0.81
C GLU A 205 42.56 41.79 0.06
N LYS A 206 42.24 42.60 -0.96
CA LYS A 206 43.25 43.26 -1.80
C LYS A 206 43.31 44.78 -1.81
N ASP A 207 42.63 45.49 -0.92
CA ASP A 207 42.63 46.97 -0.99
C ASP A 207 42.78 47.68 0.37
N ILE A 208 43.80 47.31 1.13
CA ILE A 208 44.34 48.18 2.20
C ILE A 208 45.87 48.19 2.12
N THR A 209 46.42 49.01 1.23
CA THR A 209 47.81 49.50 1.36
C THR A 209 47.82 50.62 2.42
N PRO A 210 48.57 50.53 3.52
CA PRO A 210 48.72 51.64 4.44
C PRO A 210 49.66 52.68 3.80
N SER A 211 49.12 53.87 3.54
CA SER A 211 49.91 55.04 3.17
C SER A 211 50.70 55.51 4.40
N ASN A 212 52.04 55.42 4.30
CA ASN A 212 52.96 55.98 5.28
C ASN A 212 52.79 57.51 5.36
N ALA A 213 52.44 58.01 6.54
CA ALA A 213 52.65 59.40 6.91
C ALA A 213 53.63 59.48 8.09
N THR A 214 54.80 60.03 7.80
CA THR A 214 55.92 60.36 8.69
C THR A 214 55.49 61.34 9.80
N PRO A 215 55.98 61.22 11.05
CA PRO A 215 55.73 62.23 12.08
C PRO A 215 56.67 63.42 11.88
N THR A 216 56.14 64.63 11.94
CA THR A 216 56.92 65.88 12.03
C THR A 216 56.92 66.34 13.49
N GLU A 217 58.10 66.81 13.92
CA GLU A 217 58.47 67.27 15.27
C GLU A 217 57.52 68.27 15.93
#